data_AF-A0A914ASN3-F1
#
_entry.id   AF-A0A914ASN3-F1
#
_cell.length_a   1.000
_cell.length_b   1.000
_cell.length_c   1.000
_cell.angle_alpha   90.00
_cell.angle_beta   90.00
_cell.angle_gamma   90.00
#
_symmetry.space_group_name_H-M   'P 1'
#
loop_
_entity.id
_entity.type
_entity.pdbx_description
1 polymer ?
#
loop_
_entity_poly.entity_id
_entity_poly.type
_entity_poly.pdbx_seq_one_letter_code
_entity_poly.pdbx_strand_id
1 'polypeptide(L)'
;MRISDLTRRCAAACRGEARQLFPLVLAALVVIRSAGLANSKEQPGDTGEKLTLFQLDPVEKGYVRDFEAEPDRVLQVETKALQPPLFEIRGFLSPDECDYIIEQALRGGLYPSGVNDDAYYKDLAQEEEGEVDDQDDGQAAGELDREAEERNADSVFVDLDVNDDMVLDTEELLSVLNTDNAFLRHKDVLQMYSDLGLDPDSDGQLTRDEFVSLVFSDRLADVERWVWQQTGHGENKIRESKQAWLGEPGPATDPVLAAMQRRVVSLTRLPESIVQWSEQLQVVRYEPGGHFHAHYDSNELDGEMDCMLNGVSGRFCRFMTILYYLDDDVSGGETAFPIADNGTYSDRATKTEIYDLSDHCHDANLYIKPEKGKAIMWYNHYINETTGWLGDLNLFSLHGGCEVLQGTKWIANNWIWVDDSYERQTQFLRNVQRTLSEEEQTKASVELSLPQRVASKTDLLSELFSVFRAKTDTCSSGDEL
;
A
#
# COMPACT_ATOMS: atom_id res chain seq x y z
N MET A 1 -87.32 -32.47 16.28
CA MET A 1 -87.07 -33.20 15.01
C MET A 1 -85.73 -32.72 14.49
N ARG A 2 -84.64 -33.45 14.76
CA ARG A 2 -84.08 -34.57 13.96
C ARG A 2 -83.22 -34.02 12.80
N ILE A 3 -81.89 -34.25 12.83
CA ILE A 3 -81.19 -35.44 12.25
C ILE A 3 -81.29 -35.34 10.72
N SER A 4 -80.27 -35.38 9.87
CA SER A 4 -78.87 -35.81 9.91
C SER A 4 -78.42 -35.64 8.44
N ASP A 5 -77.29 -35.01 8.16
CA ASP A 5 -75.99 -35.70 8.08
C ASP A 5 -75.73 -36.36 6.72
N LEU A 6 -74.57 -35.99 6.21
CA LEU A 6 -73.63 -36.83 5.48
C LEU A 6 -74.05 -37.48 4.14
N THR A 7 -73.11 -37.28 3.20
CA THR A 7 -72.70 -38.21 2.12
C THR A 7 -73.65 -38.36 0.95
N ARG A 8 -73.26 -38.28 -0.33
CA ARG A 8 -72.01 -38.37 -1.13
C ARG A 8 -72.52 -38.02 -2.56
N ARG A 9 -71.81 -37.47 -3.55
CA ARG A 9 -70.39 -37.27 -3.84
C ARG A 9 -70.31 -36.45 -5.14
N CYS A 10 -69.24 -35.65 -5.24
CA CYS A 10 -68.43 -35.41 -6.44
C CYS A 10 -69.13 -34.96 -7.74
N ALA A 11 -69.02 -33.67 -8.07
CA ALA A 11 -68.05 -33.17 -9.06
C ALA A 11 -68.26 -31.67 -9.34
N ALA A 12 -67.15 -30.95 -9.53
CA ALA A 12 -67.06 -29.64 -10.20
C ALA A 12 -67.44 -28.38 -9.40
N ALA A 13 -66.65 -28.08 -8.36
CA ALA A 13 -66.31 -26.70 -8.03
C ALA A 13 -64.85 -26.70 -7.50
N CYS A 14 -64.06 -25.71 -7.90
CA CYS A 14 -62.64 -25.53 -7.59
C CYS A 14 -61.64 -26.32 -8.46
N ARG A 15 -61.71 -26.10 -9.78
CA ARG A 15 -60.52 -26.05 -10.64
C ARG A 15 -60.41 -24.61 -11.16
N GLY A 16 -59.48 -23.82 -10.62
CA GLY A 16 -59.32 -22.43 -11.06
C GLY A 16 -58.24 -21.60 -10.38
N GLU A 17 -57.78 -21.94 -9.17
CA GLU A 17 -56.85 -21.08 -8.42
C GLU A 17 -55.71 -21.85 -7.72
N ALA A 18 -55.15 -22.85 -8.40
CA ALA A 18 -54.00 -23.62 -7.89
C ALA A 18 -52.86 -23.76 -8.92
N ARG A 19 -52.70 -22.77 -9.81
CA ARG A 19 -51.60 -22.73 -10.79
C ARG A 19 -50.79 -21.44 -10.81
N GLN A 20 -51.10 -20.44 -9.98
CA GLN A 20 -50.27 -19.24 -9.82
C GLN A 20 -49.60 -19.09 -8.45
N LEU A 21 -49.92 -19.94 -7.48
CA LEU A 21 -49.29 -19.90 -6.15
C LEU A 21 -48.17 -20.93 -5.97
N PHE A 22 -47.96 -21.84 -6.93
CA PHE A 22 -46.89 -22.85 -6.83
C PHE A 22 -45.48 -22.28 -7.06
N PRO A 23 -45.23 -21.31 -7.97
CA PRO A 23 -43.90 -20.71 -8.11
C PRO A 23 -43.53 -19.82 -6.91
N LEU A 24 -44.52 -19.16 -6.28
CA LEU A 24 -44.33 -18.28 -5.14
C LEU A 24 -44.09 -19.04 -3.83
N VAL A 25 -44.76 -20.19 -3.64
CA VAL A 25 -44.53 -21.05 -2.47
C VAL A 25 -43.22 -21.84 -2.60
N LEU A 26 -42.78 -22.21 -3.82
CA LEU A 26 -41.46 -22.79 -4.03
C LEU A 26 -40.34 -21.76 -3.83
N ALA A 27 -40.51 -20.52 -4.30
CA ALA A 27 -39.56 -19.44 -4.03
C ALA A 27 -39.48 -19.11 -2.54
N ALA A 28 -40.61 -19.10 -1.82
CA ALA A 28 -40.64 -18.92 -0.37
C ALA A 28 -39.99 -20.11 0.38
N LEU A 29 -40.18 -21.36 -0.08
CA LEU A 29 -39.55 -22.53 0.54
C LEU A 29 -38.05 -22.68 0.20
N VAL A 30 -37.60 -22.15 -0.94
CA VAL A 30 -36.16 -22.07 -1.28
C VAL A 30 -35.51 -20.96 -0.46
N VAL A 31 -36.14 -19.78 -0.33
CA VAL A 31 -35.64 -18.71 0.56
C VAL A 31 -35.67 -19.13 2.04
N ILE A 32 -36.66 -19.91 2.48
CA ILE A 32 -36.75 -20.40 3.87
C ILE A 32 -35.81 -21.61 4.11
N ARG A 33 -35.38 -22.34 3.08
CA ARG A 33 -34.32 -23.36 3.20
C ARG A 33 -32.91 -22.80 3.05
N SER A 34 -32.73 -21.65 2.38
CA SER A 34 -31.47 -20.88 2.39
C SER A 34 -31.32 -20.02 3.66
N ALA A 35 -32.42 -19.70 4.35
CA ALA A 35 -32.43 -19.01 5.65
C ALA A 35 -32.57 -19.96 6.86
N GLY A 36 -32.42 -21.27 6.64
CA GLY A 36 -32.65 -22.33 7.64
C GLY A 36 -31.38 -22.98 8.21
N LEU A 37 -30.21 -22.39 8.01
CA LEU A 37 -28.93 -22.79 8.61
C LEU A 37 -28.16 -21.54 9.07
N ALA A 38 -28.71 -20.82 10.04
CA ALA A 38 -27.98 -19.91 10.92
C ALA A 38 -28.97 -19.33 11.95
N ASN A 39 -29.46 -20.17 12.84
CA ASN A 39 -30.06 -19.69 14.08
C ASN A 39 -29.59 -20.57 15.23
N SER A 40 -28.27 -20.78 15.31
CA SER A 40 -27.60 -20.75 16.59
C SER A 40 -27.35 -19.27 16.90
N LYS A 41 -28.05 -18.73 17.88
CA LYS A 41 -27.48 -17.63 18.69
C LYS A 41 -26.31 -18.23 19.47
N GLU A 42 -25.22 -18.51 18.77
CA GLU A 42 -23.94 -18.32 19.39
C GLU A 42 -23.75 -16.81 19.37
N GLN A 43 -23.94 -16.20 20.55
CA GLN A 43 -23.02 -15.15 20.94
C GLN A 43 -21.63 -15.67 20.54
N PRO A 44 -20.77 -14.92 19.82
CA PRO A 44 -19.40 -15.38 19.67
C PRO A 44 -18.94 -15.63 21.09
N GLY A 45 -18.77 -16.92 21.41
CA GLY A 45 -17.98 -17.28 22.55
C GLY A 45 -16.70 -16.54 22.30
N ASP A 46 -16.32 -15.69 23.23
CA ASP A 46 -14.94 -15.41 23.49
C ASP A 46 -14.28 -16.77 23.77
N THR A 47 -14.03 -17.55 22.72
CA THR A 47 -12.94 -18.49 22.70
C THR A 47 -11.76 -17.55 22.86
N GLY A 48 -11.30 -17.33 24.09
CA GLY A 48 -10.21 -16.42 24.43
C GLY A 48 -8.86 -16.82 23.82
N GLU A 49 -8.87 -17.46 22.65
CA GLU A 49 -7.75 -17.67 21.78
C GLU A 49 -7.39 -16.33 21.15
N LYS A 50 -6.23 -15.83 21.57
CA LYS A 50 -5.59 -14.66 21.01
C LYS A 50 -5.46 -14.84 19.48
N LEU A 51 -5.83 -13.83 18.70
CA LEU A 51 -5.64 -13.86 17.25
C LEU A 51 -4.14 -14.02 16.94
N THR A 52 -3.81 -14.93 16.03
CA THR A 52 -2.45 -15.14 15.52
C THR A 52 -2.38 -14.83 14.03
N LEU A 53 -1.22 -14.38 13.57
CA LEU A 53 -0.95 -14.16 12.16
C LEU A 53 -0.67 -15.48 11.46
N PHE A 54 -1.07 -15.58 10.20
CA PHE A 54 -0.74 -16.70 9.34
C PHE A 54 0.38 -16.31 8.38
N GLN A 55 1.40 -17.17 8.29
CA GLN A 55 2.44 -17.11 7.27
C GLN A 55 2.40 -18.40 6.44
N LEU A 56 2.35 -18.26 5.12
CA LEU A 56 2.39 -19.39 4.21
C LEU A 56 3.77 -20.05 4.27
N ASP A 57 3.81 -21.35 4.57
CA ASP A 57 5.06 -22.12 4.61
C ASP A 57 5.69 -22.19 3.21
N PRO A 58 6.91 -21.68 2.99
CA PRO A 58 7.55 -21.74 1.68
C PRO A 58 7.95 -23.15 1.24
N VAL A 59 8.07 -24.13 2.14
CA VAL A 59 8.48 -25.52 1.86
C VAL A 59 9.90 -25.61 1.27
N GLU A 60 10.05 -25.41 -0.03
CA GLU A 60 11.32 -25.38 -0.75
C GLU A 60 11.20 -24.51 -2.01
N LYS A 61 12.32 -23.99 -2.50
CA LYS A 61 12.35 -23.20 -3.74
C LYS A 61 11.88 -24.05 -4.92
N GLY A 62 10.94 -23.50 -5.71
CA GLY A 62 10.30 -24.17 -6.84
C GLY A 62 9.09 -25.04 -6.46
N TYR A 63 8.72 -25.11 -5.17
CA TYR A 63 7.51 -25.84 -4.77
C TYR A 63 6.25 -25.12 -5.28
N VAL A 64 5.41 -25.86 -6.01
CA VAL A 64 4.16 -25.35 -6.59
C VAL A 64 2.96 -25.97 -5.88
N ARG A 65 1.98 -25.14 -5.53
CA ARG A 65 0.70 -25.57 -4.96
C ARG A 65 -0.47 -24.83 -5.61
N ASP A 66 -1.58 -25.52 -5.75
CA ASP A 66 -2.83 -24.97 -6.24
C ASP A 66 -3.68 -24.46 -5.07
N PHE A 67 -4.26 -23.28 -5.23
CA PHE A 67 -5.07 -22.63 -4.21
C PHE A 67 -6.40 -22.18 -4.81
N GLU A 68 -7.51 -22.76 -4.35
CA GLU A 68 -8.85 -22.35 -4.79
C GLU A 68 -9.24 -21.05 -4.09
N ALA A 69 -9.07 -19.92 -4.79
CA ALA A 69 -9.34 -18.60 -4.22
C ALA A 69 -10.82 -18.19 -4.37
N GLU A 70 -11.45 -18.61 -5.46
CA GLU A 70 -12.88 -18.41 -5.75
C GLU A 70 -13.42 -19.68 -6.45
N PRO A 71 -14.74 -19.91 -6.45
CA PRO A 71 -15.34 -20.96 -7.26
C PRO A 71 -14.86 -20.83 -8.72
N ASP A 72 -14.30 -21.90 -9.26
CA ASP A 72 -13.73 -21.98 -10.62
C ASP A 72 -12.49 -21.11 -10.89
N ARG A 73 -11.85 -20.53 -9.86
CA ARG A 73 -10.55 -19.83 -9.98
C ARG A 73 -9.50 -20.45 -9.05
N VAL A 74 -8.56 -21.18 -9.66
CA VAL A 74 -7.40 -21.76 -8.99
C VAL A 74 -6.18 -20.89 -9.24
N LEU A 75 -5.53 -20.46 -8.17
CA LEU A 75 -4.25 -19.77 -8.19
C LEU A 75 -3.12 -20.81 -8.13
N GLN A 76 -2.13 -20.67 -9.00
CA GLN A 76 -0.91 -21.48 -8.92
C GLN A 76 0.15 -20.67 -8.17
N VAL A 77 0.55 -21.16 -6.99
CA VAL A 77 1.49 -20.49 -6.09
C VAL A 77 2.82 -21.25 -6.09
N GLU A 78 3.88 -20.63 -6.59
CA GLU A 78 5.24 -21.16 -6.62
C GLU A 78 6.12 -20.43 -5.59
N THR A 79 6.82 -21.16 -4.73
CA THR A 79 7.85 -20.60 -3.85
C THR A 79 9.09 -20.19 -4.66
N LYS A 80 9.50 -18.92 -4.60
CA LYS A 80 10.70 -18.42 -5.30
C LYS A 80 11.90 -18.23 -4.38
N ALA A 81 11.66 -17.96 -3.10
CA ALA A 81 12.67 -17.86 -2.05
C ALA A 81 12.11 -18.32 -0.69
N LEU A 82 13.00 -18.75 0.18
CA LEU A 82 12.71 -19.07 1.58
C LEU A 82 12.98 -17.87 2.50
N GLN A 83 13.94 -17.03 2.13
CA GLN A 83 14.30 -15.80 2.84
C GLN A 83 14.33 -14.62 1.84
N PRO A 84 13.35 -13.70 1.86
CA PRO A 84 12.12 -13.80 2.62
C PRO A 84 11.26 -14.93 2.01
N PRO A 85 10.29 -15.48 2.74
CA PRO A 85 9.28 -16.33 2.11
C PRO A 85 8.59 -15.53 1.00
N LEU A 86 8.88 -15.91 -0.25
CA LEU A 86 8.45 -15.18 -1.44
C LEU A 86 7.78 -16.13 -2.41
N PHE A 87 6.63 -15.72 -2.91
CA PHE A 87 5.75 -16.52 -3.75
C PHE A 87 5.43 -15.80 -5.05
N GLU A 88 5.53 -16.52 -6.16
CA GLU A 88 4.94 -16.12 -7.45
C GLU A 88 3.55 -16.75 -7.56
N ILE A 89 2.55 -15.94 -7.92
CA ILE A 89 1.15 -16.33 -7.94
C ILE A 89 0.58 -16.06 -9.32
N ARG A 90 0.31 -17.12 -10.08
CA ARG A 90 -0.26 -17.05 -11.43
C ARG A 90 -1.79 -17.17 -11.38
N GLY A 91 -2.45 -16.43 -12.27
CA GLY A 91 -3.91 -16.41 -12.37
C GLY A 91 -4.62 -15.56 -11.32
N PHE A 92 -3.90 -14.66 -10.62
CA PHE A 92 -4.49 -13.81 -9.59
C PHE A 92 -5.48 -12.80 -10.18
N LEU A 93 -5.04 -12.04 -11.19
CA LEU A 93 -5.89 -11.13 -11.96
C LEU A 93 -6.11 -11.68 -13.37
N SER A 94 -7.30 -11.46 -13.91
CA SER A 94 -7.52 -11.60 -15.35
C SER A 94 -6.98 -10.38 -16.10
N PRO A 95 -6.70 -10.49 -17.41
CA PRO A 95 -6.30 -9.34 -18.22
C PRO A 95 -7.30 -8.16 -18.15
N ASP A 96 -8.60 -8.46 -18.13
CA ASP A 96 -9.66 -7.44 -18.01
C ASP A 96 -9.62 -6.72 -16.64
N GLU A 97 -9.30 -7.44 -15.56
CA GLU A 97 -9.13 -6.84 -14.23
C GLU A 97 -7.91 -5.90 -14.20
N CYS A 98 -6.80 -6.30 -14.85
CA CYS A 98 -5.62 -5.45 -15.00
C CYS A 98 -5.93 -4.15 -15.76
N ASP A 99 -6.59 -4.26 -16.92
CA ASP A 99 -6.96 -3.11 -17.74
C ASP A 99 -7.91 -2.16 -17.00
N TYR A 100 -8.86 -2.71 -16.25
CA TYR A 100 -9.77 -1.94 -15.41
C TYR A 100 -9.04 -1.13 -14.33
N ILE A 101 -8.09 -1.75 -13.62
CA ILE A 101 -7.29 -1.10 -12.58
C ILE A 101 -6.48 0.05 -13.16
N ILE A 102 -5.81 -0.16 -14.30
CA ILE A 102 -5.07 0.89 -15.02
C ILE A 102 -6.02 2.03 -15.41
N GLU A 103 -7.21 1.72 -15.93
CA GLU A 103 -8.19 2.73 -16.32
C GLU A 103 -8.67 3.56 -15.12
N GLN A 104 -8.94 2.94 -13.96
CA GLN A 104 -9.34 3.68 -12.77
C GLN A 104 -8.22 4.60 -12.28
N ALA A 105 -6.96 4.14 -12.28
CA ALA A 105 -5.82 4.97 -11.91
C ALA A 105 -5.65 6.19 -12.84
N LEU A 106 -5.80 5.97 -14.16
CA LEU A 106 -5.74 7.06 -15.15
C LEU A 106 -6.89 8.06 -14.98
N ARG A 107 -8.09 7.60 -14.62
CA ARG A 107 -9.26 8.46 -14.35
C ARG A 107 -9.08 9.29 -13.07
N GLY A 108 -8.48 8.70 -12.03
CA GLY A 108 -8.16 9.40 -10.78
C GLY A 108 -7.05 10.46 -10.96
N GLY A 109 -6.18 10.26 -11.94
CA GLY A 109 -5.04 11.12 -12.23
C GLY A 109 -3.79 10.62 -11.53
N LEU A 110 -2.72 10.45 -12.30
CA LEU A 110 -1.42 10.06 -11.76
C LEU A 110 -0.62 11.29 -11.33
N TYR A 111 0.08 11.17 -10.21
CA TYR A 111 1.02 12.18 -9.73
C TYR A 111 2.40 11.56 -9.45
N PRO A 112 3.50 12.34 -9.43
CA PRO A 112 4.84 11.82 -9.15
C PRO A 112 4.90 11.09 -7.81
N SER A 113 5.50 9.91 -7.77
CA SER A 113 5.66 9.15 -6.54
C SER A 113 6.73 9.75 -5.64
N GLY A 114 6.50 9.81 -4.32
CA GLY A 114 7.52 10.15 -3.32
C GLY A 114 8.28 8.92 -2.82
N VAL A 115 9.41 9.15 -2.13
CA VAL A 115 10.13 8.10 -1.38
C VAL A 115 9.51 7.94 0.01
N ASN A 116 9.21 9.06 0.66
CA ASN A 116 8.27 9.16 1.77
C ASN A 116 6.96 9.70 1.21
N ASP A 117 5.87 8.93 1.29
CA ASP A 117 4.55 9.30 0.72
C ASP A 117 3.84 10.43 1.50
N ASP A 118 4.63 11.39 2.00
CA ASP A 118 4.23 12.66 2.59
C ASP A 118 3.58 13.59 1.55
N ALA A 119 3.90 13.46 0.25
CA ALA A 119 3.47 14.42 -0.76
C ALA A 119 1.95 14.45 -0.96
N TYR A 120 1.26 13.32 -0.81
CA TYR A 120 -0.20 13.26 -0.94
C TYR A 120 -0.93 13.78 0.31
N TYR A 121 -0.38 13.55 1.51
CA TYR A 121 -1.00 13.99 2.77
C TYR A 121 -0.62 15.43 3.17
N LYS A 122 0.53 15.95 2.70
CA LYS A 122 0.90 17.37 2.86
C LYS A 122 0.00 18.30 2.04
N ASP A 123 -0.40 17.93 0.83
CA ASP A 123 -1.31 18.75 0.01
C ASP A 123 -2.72 18.86 0.62
N LEU A 124 -3.19 17.83 1.34
CA LEU A 124 -4.47 17.86 2.06
C LEU A 124 -4.37 18.62 3.41
N ALA A 125 -3.20 18.64 4.04
CA ALA A 125 -2.97 19.37 5.29
C ALA A 125 -2.79 20.89 5.08
N GLN A 126 -2.38 21.32 3.88
CA GLN A 126 -2.19 22.75 3.55
C GLN A 126 -3.49 23.55 3.42
N GLU A 127 -4.67 22.91 3.39
CA GLU A 127 -5.95 23.63 3.42
C GLU A 127 -6.40 24.04 4.84
N GLU A 128 -5.76 23.56 5.92
CA GLU A 128 -6.17 23.87 7.30
C GLU A 128 -5.13 24.50 8.24
N GLU A 129 -3.85 24.60 7.87
CA GLU A 129 -2.85 25.23 8.76
C GLU A 129 -2.39 26.61 8.25
N GLY A 130 -2.83 27.65 8.98
CA GLY A 130 -2.34 29.01 8.81
C GLY A 130 -0.87 29.15 9.20
N GLU A 131 -0.21 30.10 8.54
CA GLU A 131 1.18 30.52 8.75
C GLU A 131 1.62 30.42 10.22
N VAL A 132 2.49 29.44 10.51
CA VAL A 132 3.26 29.42 11.75
C VAL A 132 4.45 30.35 11.53
N ASP A 133 4.40 31.50 12.19
CA ASP A 133 5.45 32.51 12.27
C ASP A 133 6.58 31.93 13.15
N ASP A 134 7.67 31.47 12.52
CA ASP A 134 8.88 31.05 13.21
C ASP A 134 9.49 32.25 13.93
N GLN A 135 9.19 32.37 15.22
CA GLN A 135 9.91 33.28 16.12
C GLN A 135 11.32 32.72 16.36
N ASP A 136 12.24 33.21 15.55
CA ASP A 136 13.68 33.20 15.74
C ASP A 136 14.04 33.86 17.09
N ASP A 137 14.08 33.05 18.15
CA ASP A 137 14.67 33.44 19.42
C ASP A 137 16.19 33.46 19.26
N GLY A 138 16.69 34.59 18.72
CA GLY A 138 18.10 34.90 18.58
C GLY A 138 18.86 34.82 19.90
N GLN A 139 19.34 33.62 20.23
CA GLN A 139 20.45 33.43 21.16
C GLN A 139 21.74 33.53 20.36
N ALA A 140 22.49 34.61 20.60
CA ALA A 140 23.82 34.80 20.06
C ALA A 140 24.67 33.54 20.32
N ALA A 141 25.02 32.84 19.23
CA ALA A 141 26.05 31.81 19.22
C ALA A 141 27.33 32.45 19.76
N GLY A 142 27.69 32.11 21.00
CA GLY A 142 29.01 32.41 21.53
C GLY A 142 30.04 31.64 20.71
N GLU A 143 31.18 32.28 20.41
CA GLU A 143 32.35 31.64 19.78
C GLU A 143 32.59 30.28 20.45
N LEU A 144 32.28 29.21 19.73
CA LEU A 144 32.69 27.87 20.10
C LEU A 144 34.22 27.85 20.03
N ASP A 145 34.83 27.29 21.07
CA ASP A 145 36.27 27.10 21.14
C ASP A 145 36.72 26.23 19.95
N ARG A 146 37.62 26.75 19.11
CA ARG A 146 38.14 26.06 17.92
C ARG A 146 38.67 24.66 18.25
N GLU A 147 39.20 24.46 19.46
CA GLU A 147 39.64 23.14 19.91
C GLU A 147 38.47 22.18 20.17
N ALA A 148 37.29 22.68 20.56
CA ALA A 148 36.09 21.87 20.74
C ALA A 148 35.49 21.45 19.40
N GLU A 149 35.54 22.32 18.39
CA GLU A 149 35.14 22.00 17.03
C GLU A 149 36.10 20.98 16.40
N GLU A 150 37.42 21.15 16.54
CA GLU A 150 38.46 20.20 16.08
C GLU A 150 38.24 18.80 16.68
N ARG A 151 37.95 18.73 17.99
CA ARG A 151 37.58 17.46 18.65
C ARG A 151 36.30 16.83 18.10
N ASN A 152 35.33 17.65 17.68
CA ASN A 152 34.07 17.16 17.12
C ASN A 152 34.27 16.57 15.72
N ALA A 153 35.03 17.24 14.85
CA ALA A 153 35.31 16.71 13.52
C ALA A 153 36.20 15.47 13.55
N ASP A 154 37.14 15.37 14.50
CA ASP A 154 37.89 14.14 14.73
C ASP A 154 36.97 12.98 15.11
N SER A 155 35.96 13.24 15.96
CA SER A 155 34.95 12.25 16.29
C SER A 155 34.20 11.81 15.04
N VAL A 156 33.72 12.76 14.22
CA VAL A 156 32.99 12.45 12.98
C VAL A 156 33.87 11.67 11.99
N PHE A 157 35.14 12.05 11.82
CA PHE A 157 36.07 11.31 10.94
C PHE A 157 36.21 9.85 11.39
N VAL A 158 36.43 9.62 12.69
CA VAL A 158 36.55 8.27 13.26
C VAL A 158 35.23 7.49 13.15
N ASP A 159 34.09 8.16 13.25
CA ASP A 159 32.79 7.51 13.10
C ASP A 159 32.51 7.11 11.63
N LEU A 160 33.08 7.83 10.66
CA LEU A 160 32.96 7.56 9.22
C LEU A 160 33.98 6.56 8.69
N ASP A 161 35.18 6.52 9.27
CA ASP A 161 36.26 5.57 8.93
C ASP A 161 35.92 4.19 9.50
N VAL A 162 35.02 3.47 8.81
CA VAL A 162 34.47 2.19 9.28
C VAL A 162 35.54 1.10 9.27
N ASN A 163 36.50 1.21 8.34
CA ASN A 163 37.53 0.19 8.15
C ASN A 163 38.83 0.46 8.95
N ASP A 164 38.92 1.65 9.57
CA ASP A 164 39.98 2.10 10.49
C ASP A 164 41.36 2.17 9.80
N ASP A 165 41.39 2.54 8.50
CA ASP A 165 42.62 2.70 7.71
C ASP A 165 43.16 4.14 7.64
N MET A 166 42.49 5.06 8.36
CA MET A 166 42.82 6.48 8.52
C MET A 166 42.63 7.32 7.26
N VAL A 167 41.85 6.85 6.29
CA VAL A 167 41.38 7.63 5.14
C VAL A 167 39.88 7.38 4.95
N LEU A 168 39.15 8.39 4.46
CA LEU A 168 37.75 8.21 4.08
C LEU A 168 37.67 7.94 2.59
N ASP A 169 37.24 6.74 2.23
CA ASP A 169 36.94 6.43 0.85
C ASP A 169 35.54 6.92 0.42
N THR A 170 35.24 6.79 -0.87
CA THR A 170 33.94 7.20 -1.39
C THR A 170 32.76 6.38 -0.84
N GLU A 171 32.93 5.11 -0.47
CA GLU A 171 31.84 4.29 0.11
C GLU A 171 31.50 4.76 1.53
N GLU A 172 32.53 5.08 2.32
CA GLU A 172 32.37 5.64 3.66
C GLU A 172 31.64 6.98 3.63
N LEU A 173 31.94 7.85 2.66
CA LEU A 173 31.16 9.07 2.48
C LEU A 173 29.73 8.81 1.97
N LEU A 174 29.53 7.88 1.04
CA LEU A 174 28.18 7.57 0.54
C LEU A 174 27.25 7.09 1.65
N SER A 175 27.79 6.45 2.70
CA SER A 175 27.01 6.02 3.86
C SER A 175 26.27 7.15 4.58
N VAL A 176 26.76 8.39 4.45
CA VAL A 176 26.16 9.59 5.05
C VAL A 176 25.61 10.59 4.05
N LEU A 177 26.14 10.63 2.83
CA LEU A 177 25.64 11.53 1.78
C LEU A 177 24.34 11.02 1.14
N ASN A 178 24.13 9.70 1.11
CA ASN A 178 22.86 9.13 0.68
C ASN A 178 21.80 9.36 1.75
N THR A 179 20.70 9.98 1.33
CA THR A 179 19.54 10.31 2.17
C THR A 179 18.29 9.71 1.56
N ASP A 180 17.15 9.75 2.25
CA ASP A 180 15.86 9.28 1.72
C ASP A 180 15.45 9.90 0.37
N ASN A 181 16.09 10.99 -0.07
CA ASN A 181 15.75 11.67 -1.31
C ASN A 181 16.89 11.75 -2.34
N ALA A 182 18.09 11.24 -2.02
CA ALA A 182 19.26 11.29 -2.89
C ALA A 182 20.00 9.95 -2.89
N PHE A 183 20.18 9.38 -4.08
CA PHE A 183 20.99 8.20 -4.33
C PHE A 183 22.21 8.57 -5.17
N LEU A 184 23.32 8.83 -4.49
CA LEU A 184 24.62 9.14 -5.05
C LEU A 184 25.46 7.86 -5.20
N ARG A 185 26.36 7.90 -6.18
CA ARG A 185 27.32 6.84 -6.50
C ARG A 185 28.74 7.36 -6.33
N HIS A 186 29.73 6.46 -6.44
CA HIS A 186 31.14 6.83 -6.38
C HIS A 186 31.52 7.97 -7.35
N LYS A 187 30.96 7.95 -8.56
CA LYS A 187 31.18 9.02 -9.56
C LYS A 187 30.69 10.39 -9.09
N ASP A 188 29.61 10.44 -8.31
CA ASP A 188 29.00 11.67 -7.82
C ASP A 188 29.86 12.27 -6.70
N VAL A 189 30.41 11.43 -5.81
CA VAL A 189 31.35 11.87 -4.78
C VAL A 189 32.62 12.45 -5.41
N LEU A 190 33.19 11.77 -6.41
CA LEU A 190 34.36 12.28 -7.14
C LEU A 190 34.06 13.58 -7.89
N GLN A 191 32.85 13.72 -8.45
CA GLN A 191 32.43 14.97 -9.08
C GLN A 191 32.28 16.10 -8.04
N MET A 192 31.68 15.82 -6.89
CA MET A 192 31.57 16.75 -5.77
C MET A 192 32.96 17.21 -5.30
N TYR A 193 33.91 16.28 -5.15
CA TYR A 193 35.28 16.59 -4.79
C TYR A 193 35.93 17.55 -5.78
N SER A 194 35.75 17.29 -7.08
CA SER A 194 36.26 18.16 -8.14
C SER A 194 35.58 19.54 -8.16
N ASP A 195 34.25 19.59 -7.99
CA ASP A 195 33.47 20.83 -8.07
C ASP A 195 33.78 21.78 -6.89
N LEU A 196 33.97 21.20 -5.71
CA LEU A 196 34.19 21.93 -4.46
C LEU A 196 35.67 22.01 -4.05
N GLY A 197 36.56 21.36 -4.82
CA GLY A 197 38.00 21.30 -4.54
C GLY A 197 38.31 20.70 -3.18
N LEU A 198 37.67 19.56 -2.87
CA LEU A 198 37.74 18.88 -1.58
C LEU A 198 38.87 17.85 -1.49
N ASP A 199 39.29 17.32 -2.64
CA ASP A 199 40.34 16.31 -2.79
C ASP A 199 41.49 16.92 -3.64
N PRO A 200 42.49 17.57 -3.01
CA PRO A 200 43.52 18.32 -3.71
C PRO A 200 44.51 17.45 -4.49
N ASP A 201 44.77 16.23 -4.05
CA ASP A 201 45.67 15.30 -4.73
C ASP A 201 44.94 14.35 -5.70
N SER A 202 43.60 14.37 -5.68
CA SER A 202 42.71 13.69 -6.61
C SER A 202 42.88 12.17 -6.58
N ASP A 203 43.15 11.63 -5.40
CA ASP A 203 43.30 10.20 -5.19
C ASP A 203 41.98 9.49 -4.85
N GLY A 204 40.89 10.26 -4.68
CA GLY A 204 39.54 9.78 -4.40
C GLY A 204 39.29 9.44 -2.94
N GLN A 205 40.25 9.71 -2.05
CA GLN A 205 40.15 9.51 -0.61
C GLN A 205 40.32 10.85 0.10
N LEU A 206 39.83 10.95 1.33
CA LEU A 206 40.10 12.09 2.19
C LEU A 206 40.91 11.63 3.39
N THR A 207 42.14 12.10 3.49
CA THR A 207 42.89 11.99 4.74
C THR A 207 42.22 12.79 5.84
N ARG A 208 42.53 12.47 7.11
CA ARG A 208 42.06 13.25 8.26
C ARG A 208 42.31 14.75 8.11
N ASP A 209 43.50 15.14 7.65
CA ASP A 209 43.88 16.55 7.53
C ASP A 209 43.11 17.25 6.40
N GLU A 210 42.81 16.52 5.31
CA GLU A 210 41.92 17.02 4.26
C GLU A 210 40.52 17.20 4.81
N PHE A 211 39.91 16.16 5.39
CA PHE A 211 38.57 16.21 5.98
C PHE A 211 38.39 17.34 6.99
N VAL A 212 39.34 17.51 7.93
CA VAL A 212 39.37 18.62 8.90
C VAL A 212 39.62 19.96 8.20
N SER A 213 40.29 20.03 7.06
CA SER A 213 40.35 21.29 6.31
C SER A 213 39.02 21.61 5.59
N LEU A 214 38.22 20.59 5.23
CA LEU A 214 36.91 20.75 4.62
C LEU A 214 35.85 21.19 5.63
N VAL A 215 35.78 20.51 6.78
CA VAL A 215 34.76 20.72 7.81
C VAL A 215 34.83 22.13 8.41
N PHE A 216 36.00 22.77 8.42
CA PHE A 216 36.27 24.02 9.15
C PHE A 216 36.36 25.26 8.26
N SER A 217 36.00 25.16 6.97
CA SER A 217 36.11 26.27 6.01
C SER A 217 34.77 26.71 5.39
N ASP A 218 33.66 26.58 6.12
CA ASP A 218 32.27 26.79 5.65
C ASP A 218 31.84 25.85 4.51
N ARG A 219 32.71 24.92 4.08
CA ARG A 219 32.46 24.04 2.93
C ARG A 219 31.49 22.90 3.20
N LEU A 220 31.16 22.58 4.45
CA LEU A 220 30.06 21.65 4.74
C LEU A 220 28.73 22.15 4.19
N ALA A 221 28.45 23.45 4.32
CA ALA A 221 27.26 24.04 3.73
C ALA A 221 27.29 24.00 2.19
N ASP A 222 28.48 23.98 1.58
CA ASP A 222 28.62 23.81 0.13
C ASP A 222 28.40 22.34 -0.28
N VAL A 223 28.86 21.37 0.52
CA VAL A 223 28.58 19.94 0.35
C VAL A 223 27.08 19.67 0.47
N GLU A 224 26.44 20.13 1.53
CA GLU A 224 24.99 20.01 1.74
C GLU A 224 24.21 20.62 0.56
N ARG A 225 24.61 21.81 0.11
CA ARG A 225 24.00 22.48 -1.05
C ARG A 225 24.23 21.71 -2.34
N TRP A 226 25.41 21.13 -2.54
CA TRP A 226 25.73 20.31 -3.71
C TRP A 226 24.88 19.04 -3.73
N VAL A 227 24.79 18.32 -2.61
CA VAL A 227 23.95 17.13 -2.46
C VAL A 227 22.49 17.48 -2.71
N TRP A 228 21.99 18.57 -2.11
CA TRP A 228 20.64 19.07 -2.33
C TRP A 228 20.32 19.35 -3.80
N GLN A 229 21.30 19.81 -4.59
CA GLN A 229 21.12 20.02 -6.04
C GLN A 229 21.04 18.71 -6.83
N GLN A 230 21.54 17.60 -6.27
CA GLN A 230 21.39 16.26 -6.87
C GLN A 230 20.10 15.58 -6.42
N THR A 231 19.61 15.89 -5.22
CA THR A 231 18.37 15.34 -4.65
C THR A 231 17.19 15.51 -5.59
N GLY A 232 16.50 14.41 -5.91
CA GLY A 232 15.30 14.48 -6.75
C GLY A 232 15.58 14.82 -8.22
N HIS A 233 16.82 14.68 -8.71
CA HIS A 233 17.19 15.00 -10.09
C HIS A 233 17.83 13.83 -10.83
N GLY A 234 17.38 13.61 -12.08
CA GLY A 234 18.01 12.67 -13.01
C GLY A 234 18.11 11.23 -12.47
N GLU A 235 19.31 10.66 -12.60
CA GLU A 235 19.67 9.31 -12.18
C GLU A 235 19.93 9.17 -10.66
N ASN A 236 19.92 10.27 -9.91
CA ASN A 236 20.17 10.29 -8.47
C ASN A 236 18.87 10.24 -7.65
N LYS A 237 17.72 10.07 -8.31
CA LYS A 237 16.45 9.82 -7.66
C LYS A 237 16.45 8.41 -7.09
N ILE A 238 15.96 8.24 -5.86
CA ILE A 238 15.73 6.90 -5.31
C ILE A 238 14.56 6.20 -6.02
N ARG A 239 13.55 6.98 -6.41
CA ARG A 239 12.33 6.50 -7.05
C ARG A 239 11.94 7.45 -8.18
N GLU A 240 11.74 6.90 -9.37
CA GLU A 240 11.21 7.62 -10.53
C GLU A 240 10.00 6.88 -11.08
N SER A 241 8.82 7.32 -10.64
CA SER A 241 7.53 6.79 -11.11
C SER A 241 6.39 7.77 -10.89
N LYS A 242 5.22 7.43 -11.40
CA LYS A 242 3.95 8.12 -11.08
C LYS A 242 3.00 7.12 -10.44
N GLN A 243 2.12 7.57 -9.56
CA GLN A 243 1.19 6.72 -8.85
C GLN A 243 -0.21 7.33 -8.72
N ALA A 244 -1.17 6.48 -8.37
CA ALA A 244 -2.50 6.82 -7.90
C ALA A 244 -2.94 5.79 -6.85
N TRP A 245 -3.94 6.12 -6.05
CA TRP A 245 -4.52 5.21 -5.05
C TRP A 245 -5.95 4.87 -5.39
N LEU A 246 -6.32 3.61 -5.22
CA LEU A 246 -7.65 3.10 -5.51
C LEU A 246 -8.30 2.46 -4.29
N GLY A 247 -9.58 2.75 -4.12
CA GLY A 247 -10.38 2.25 -3.01
C GLY A 247 -10.19 3.07 -1.74
N GLU A 248 -10.85 2.63 -0.68
CA GLU A 248 -10.76 3.21 0.65
C GLU A 248 -10.58 2.07 1.66
N PRO A 249 -9.98 2.33 2.84
CA PRO A 249 -9.95 1.36 3.92
C PRO A 249 -11.36 0.87 4.26
N GLY A 250 -11.54 -0.45 4.25
CA GLY A 250 -12.78 -1.14 4.53
C GLY A 250 -13.24 -2.08 3.40
N PRO A 251 -14.46 -2.63 3.52
CA PRO A 251 -15.04 -3.47 2.48
C PRO A 251 -15.16 -2.70 1.17
N ALA A 252 -14.50 -3.17 0.12
CA ALA A 252 -14.55 -2.50 -1.17
C ALA A 252 -15.96 -2.59 -1.79
N THR A 253 -16.44 -1.45 -2.31
CA THR A 253 -17.70 -1.38 -3.06
C THR A 253 -17.51 -1.65 -4.55
N ASP A 254 -16.31 -1.38 -5.06
CA ASP A 254 -15.91 -1.73 -6.42
C ASP A 254 -15.83 -3.26 -6.57
N PRO A 255 -16.51 -3.87 -7.56
CA PRO A 255 -16.55 -5.32 -7.70
C PRO A 255 -15.19 -5.98 -7.93
N VAL A 256 -14.26 -5.32 -8.63
CA VAL A 256 -12.92 -5.83 -8.92
C VAL A 256 -12.07 -5.77 -7.65
N LEU A 257 -12.05 -4.63 -6.96
CA LEU A 257 -11.31 -4.49 -5.70
C LEU A 257 -11.86 -5.43 -4.61
N ALA A 258 -13.18 -5.61 -4.55
CA ALA A 258 -13.80 -6.55 -3.62
C ALA A 258 -13.43 -8.01 -3.94
N ALA A 259 -13.30 -8.37 -5.23
CA ALA A 259 -12.80 -9.69 -5.63
C ALA A 259 -11.34 -9.89 -5.23
N MET A 260 -10.50 -8.86 -5.42
CA MET A 260 -9.11 -8.89 -4.95
C MET A 260 -9.04 -9.10 -3.43
N GLN A 261 -9.80 -8.33 -2.64
CA GLN A 261 -9.85 -8.51 -1.17
C GLN A 261 -10.22 -9.96 -0.79
N ARG A 262 -11.24 -10.56 -1.41
CA ARG A 262 -11.61 -11.96 -1.15
C ARG A 262 -10.49 -12.95 -1.49
N ARG A 263 -9.80 -12.77 -2.62
CA ARG A 263 -8.66 -13.61 -3.01
C ARG A 263 -7.50 -13.48 -2.03
N VAL A 264 -7.21 -12.26 -1.57
CA VAL A 264 -6.17 -12.00 -0.56
C VAL A 264 -6.54 -12.65 0.77
N VAL A 265 -7.77 -12.50 1.25
CA VAL A 265 -8.25 -13.16 2.48
C VAL A 265 -8.10 -14.68 2.37
N SER A 266 -8.50 -15.25 1.24
CA SER A 266 -8.39 -16.70 1.01
C SER A 266 -6.92 -17.13 1.03
N LEU A 267 -6.06 -16.48 0.24
CA LEU A 267 -4.63 -16.80 0.11
C LEU A 267 -3.86 -16.65 1.43
N THR A 268 -4.07 -15.54 2.14
CA THR A 268 -3.32 -15.17 3.34
C THR A 268 -3.92 -15.74 4.61
N ARG A 269 -5.18 -16.20 4.58
CA ARG A 269 -5.94 -16.69 5.74
C ARG A 269 -6.00 -15.71 6.91
N LEU A 270 -5.68 -14.44 6.65
CA LEU A 270 -5.82 -13.38 7.63
C LEU A 270 -7.31 -13.05 7.82
N PRO A 271 -7.71 -12.55 9.00
CA PRO A 271 -9.03 -12.00 9.20
C PRO A 271 -9.38 -10.99 8.11
N GLU A 272 -10.61 -11.09 7.60
CA GLU A 272 -11.13 -10.18 6.58
C GLU A 272 -10.98 -8.71 6.99
N SER A 273 -11.18 -8.42 8.28
CA SER A 273 -11.01 -7.07 8.83
C SER A 273 -9.57 -6.55 8.78
N ILE A 274 -8.54 -7.40 8.87
CA ILE A 274 -7.15 -6.96 8.68
C ILE A 274 -6.93 -6.59 7.21
N VAL A 275 -7.35 -7.45 6.28
CA VAL A 275 -7.15 -7.23 4.85
C VAL A 275 -7.94 -6.01 4.35
N GLN A 276 -9.18 -5.85 4.78
CA GLN A 276 -10.05 -4.75 4.35
C GLN A 276 -9.58 -3.40 4.89
N TRP A 277 -9.13 -3.34 6.14
CA TRP A 277 -8.70 -2.10 6.79
C TRP A 277 -7.20 -1.86 6.69
N SER A 278 -6.54 -2.52 5.74
CA SER A 278 -5.17 -2.22 5.35
C SER A 278 -5.11 -0.98 4.42
N GLU A 279 -3.91 -0.65 3.95
CA GLU A 279 -3.67 0.48 3.05
C GLU A 279 -4.45 0.35 1.73
N GLN A 280 -4.71 1.49 1.08
CA GLN A 280 -5.36 1.53 -0.23
C GLN A 280 -4.51 0.83 -1.30
N LEU A 281 -5.12 0.42 -2.41
CA LEU A 281 -4.37 -0.19 -3.52
C LEU A 281 -3.57 0.90 -4.25
N GLN A 282 -2.25 0.88 -4.13
CA GLN A 282 -1.38 1.80 -4.86
C GLN A 282 -1.17 1.30 -6.28
N VAL A 283 -1.49 2.09 -7.30
CA VAL A 283 -1.19 1.78 -8.70
C VAL A 283 -0.03 2.64 -9.16
N VAL A 284 1.02 2.02 -9.71
CA VAL A 284 2.26 2.70 -10.07
C VAL A 284 2.60 2.48 -11.53
N ARG A 285 3.04 3.55 -12.20
CA ARG A 285 3.47 3.60 -13.58
C ARG A 285 4.93 4.05 -13.67
N TYR A 286 5.76 3.24 -14.31
CA TYR A 286 7.15 3.56 -14.63
C TYR A 286 7.29 3.76 -16.14
N GLU A 287 7.74 4.95 -16.53
CA GLU A 287 8.13 5.27 -17.92
C GLU A 287 9.58 4.80 -18.18
N PRO A 288 10.09 4.79 -19.42
CA PRO A 288 11.50 4.48 -19.67
C PRO A 288 12.45 5.35 -18.83
N GLY A 289 13.44 4.71 -18.19
CA GLY A 289 14.32 5.31 -17.17
C GLY A 289 13.74 5.29 -15.74
N GLY A 290 12.47 4.93 -15.58
CA GLY A 290 11.82 4.81 -14.28
C GLY A 290 12.35 3.60 -13.51
N HIS A 291 12.62 3.78 -12.22
CA HIS A 291 13.20 2.79 -11.32
C HIS A 291 12.75 3.06 -9.87
N PHE A 292 13.04 2.11 -8.99
CA PHE A 292 13.00 2.30 -7.54
C PHE A 292 14.13 1.48 -6.92
N HIS A 293 15.15 2.15 -6.42
CA HIS A 293 16.29 1.52 -5.74
C HIS A 293 15.85 0.68 -4.55
N ALA A 294 16.72 -0.24 -4.11
CA ALA A 294 16.33 -1.24 -3.13
C ALA A 294 15.91 -0.59 -1.80
N HIS A 295 14.83 -1.08 -1.20
CA HIS A 295 14.26 -0.55 0.03
C HIS A 295 13.48 -1.63 0.77
N TYR A 296 13.05 -1.30 1.99
CA TYR A 296 12.10 -2.07 2.76
C TYR A 296 10.74 -1.39 2.71
N ASP A 297 9.68 -2.19 2.60
CA ASP A 297 8.32 -1.65 2.65
C ASP A 297 7.92 -1.24 4.07
N SER A 298 8.51 -1.86 5.08
CA SER A 298 8.15 -1.67 6.49
C SER A 298 9.35 -1.22 7.30
N ASN A 299 9.10 -0.50 8.40
CA ASN A 299 10.15 -0.12 9.35
C ASN A 299 10.41 -1.24 10.37
N GLU A 300 11.53 -1.15 11.07
CA GLU A 300 11.79 -1.99 12.24
C GLU A 300 10.71 -1.81 13.31
N LEU A 301 10.63 -2.79 14.22
CA LEU A 301 9.72 -2.71 15.34
C LEU A 301 10.12 -1.56 16.26
N ASP A 302 9.15 -0.70 16.56
CA ASP A 302 9.28 0.35 17.55
C ASP A 302 7.96 0.41 18.31
N GLY A 303 8.03 0.04 19.59
CA GLY A 303 6.85 0.00 20.47
C GLY A 303 6.40 1.38 20.93
N GLU A 304 7.23 2.41 20.79
CA GLU A 304 6.95 3.80 21.18
C GLU A 304 6.32 4.59 20.02
N MET A 305 6.70 4.29 18.78
CA MET A 305 6.13 4.93 17.59
C MET A 305 4.88 4.21 17.07
N ASP A 306 3.81 4.96 16.87
CA ASP A 306 2.56 4.43 16.32
C ASP A 306 2.71 4.01 14.84
N CYS A 307 1.93 3.01 14.45
CA CYS A 307 1.84 2.53 13.08
C CYS A 307 0.93 3.43 12.24
N MET A 308 1.47 3.98 11.15
CA MET A 308 0.67 4.76 10.20
C MET A 308 -0.27 3.86 9.42
N LEU A 309 -1.56 4.18 9.47
CA LEU A 309 -2.52 3.76 8.46
C LEU A 309 -2.81 5.00 7.60
N ASN A 310 -2.08 5.14 6.48
CA ASN A 310 -2.25 6.22 5.50
C ASN A 310 -1.71 7.63 5.90
N GLY A 311 -0.48 7.72 6.42
CA GLY A 311 0.43 8.85 6.12
C GLY A 311 0.30 10.20 6.82
N VAL A 312 -0.01 10.29 8.13
CA VAL A 312 -0.02 11.61 8.83
C VAL A 312 0.98 11.70 9.99
N SER A 313 1.35 10.59 10.64
CA SER A 313 2.48 10.49 11.57
C SER A 313 2.66 9.05 12.08
N GLY A 314 3.91 8.57 12.13
CA GLY A 314 4.27 7.23 12.64
C GLY A 314 5.17 6.46 11.69
N ARG A 315 5.26 5.14 11.86
CA ARG A 315 6.09 4.23 11.03
C ARG A 315 5.25 3.34 10.13
N PHE A 316 5.81 2.85 9.03
CA PHE A 316 5.17 1.85 8.18
C PHE A 316 5.19 0.49 8.88
N CYS A 317 4.01 -0.13 9.02
CA CYS A 317 3.82 -1.42 9.69
C CYS A 317 3.15 -2.42 8.75
N ARG A 318 3.89 -2.80 7.71
CA ARG A 318 3.39 -3.62 6.60
C ARG A 318 3.86 -5.05 6.80
N PHE A 319 3.00 -5.92 7.32
CA PHE A 319 3.34 -7.33 7.57
C PHE A 319 3.76 -8.07 6.30
N MET A 320 3.05 -7.82 5.20
CA MET A 320 3.35 -8.41 3.89
C MET A 320 3.00 -7.44 2.76
N THR A 321 3.61 -7.70 1.62
CA THR A 321 3.34 -6.98 0.38
C THR A 321 2.87 -7.96 -0.68
N ILE A 322 1.84 -7.55 -1.42
CA ILE A 322 1.36 -8.25 -2.60
C ILE A 322 1.46 -7.27 -3.77
N LEU A 323 2.36 -7.56 -4.72
CA LEU A 323 2.56 -6.76 -5.92
C LEU A 323 1.94 -7.48 -7.12
N TYR A 324 1.08 -6.77 -7.85
CA TYR A 324 0.43 -7.24 -9.07
C TYR A 324 1.06 -6.59 -10.29
N TYR A 325 1.45 -7.38 -11.28
CA TYR A 325 1.85 -6.87 -12.59
C TYR A 325 0.61 -6.67 -13.45
N LEU A 326 0.38 -5.43 -13.89
CA LEU A 326 -0.84 -5.06 -14.62
C LEU A 326 -0.63 -5.05 -16.14
N ASP A 327 0.61 -5.10 -16.59
CA ASP A 327 0.97 -5.12 -18.01
C ASP A 327 2.22 -5.98 -18.24
N ASP A 328 2.48 -6.35 -19.50
CA ASP A 328 3.62 -7.17 -19.93
C ASP A 328 4.40 -6.62 -21.13
N ASP A 329 4.00 -5.47 -21.70
CA ASP A 329 4.73 -4.80 -22.79
C ASP A 329 5.89 -3.93 -22.25
N VAL A 330 6.86 -4.57 -21.59
CA VAL A 330 8.02 -3.90 -21.00
C VAL A 330 9.30 -4.73 -21.12
N SER A 331 10.43 -4.05 -21.36
CA SER A 331 11.78 -4.62 -21.22
C SER A 331 12.53 -3.92 -20.09
N GLY A 332 13.25 -4.68 -19.27
CA GLY A 332 13.68 -4.21 -17.95
C GLY A 332 12.50 -4.21 -16.98
N GLY A 333 12.56 -3.41 -15.92
CA GLY A 333 11.45 -3.26 -15.00
C GLY A 333 11.18 -4.50 -14.13
N GLU A 334 12.13 -5.43 -14.01
CA GLU A 334 12.03 -6.54 -13.05
C GLU A 334 11.84 -6.02 -11.61
N THR A 335 11.29 -6.88 -10.75
CA THR A 335 11.34 -6.66 -9.29
C THR A 335 12.47 -7.51 -8.74
N ALA A 336 13.54 -6.86 -8.28
CA ALA A 336 14.75 -7.51 -7.78
C ALA A 336 14.73 -7.60 -6.25
N PHE A 337 15.23 -8.73 -5.74
CA PHE A 337 15.50 -9.00 -4.33
C PHE A 337 17.00 -9.29 -4.21
N PRO A 338 17.82 -8.25 -3.95
CA PRO A 338 19.28 -8.35 -4.04
C PRO A 338 19.88 -9.48 -3.21
N ILE A 339 19.32 -9.70 -2.03
CA ILE A 339 19.88 -10.61 -1.02
C ILE A 339 18.96 -11.80 -0.70
N ALA A 340 17.99 -12.13 -1.57
CA ALA A 340 17.13 -13.29 -1.35
C ALA A 340 17.94 -14.60 -1.18
N ASP A 341 17.52 -15.44 -0.22
CA ASP A 341 18.14 -16.69 0.20
C ASP A 341 19.63 -16.57 0.61
N ASN A 342 20.13 -15.35 0.84
CA ASN A 342 21.54 -15.15 1.12
C ASN A 342 21.88 -15.46 2.59
N GLY A 343 22.57 -16.57 2.88
CA GLY A 343 22.93 -16.93 4.26
C GLY A 343 24.00 -16.05 4.91
N THR A 344 24.74 -15.29 4.09
CA THR A 344 25.87 -14.44 4.47
C THR A 344 25.99 -13.41 3.35
N TYR A 345 25.46 -12.20 3.58
CA TYR A 345 25.67 -11.01 2.75
C TYR A 345 27.04 -11.11 2.08
N SER A 346 27.11 -11.15 0.75
CA SER A 346 28.40 -11.49 0.12
C SER A 346 29.40 -10.41 0.51
N ASP A 347 30.50 -10.79 1.18
CA ASP A 347 31.59 -9.92 1.66
C ASP A 347 32.32 -9.12 0.55
N ARG A 348 31.70 -8.95 -0.63
CA ARG A 348 32.29 -8.34 -1.83
C ARG A 348 31.49 -7.22 -2.45
N ALA A 349 30.17 -7.17 -2.23
CA ALA A 349 29.34 -6.11 -2.81
C ALA A 349 29.19 -4.99 -1.78
N THR A 350 29.42 -3.75 -2.20
CA THR A 350 29.27 -2.60 -1.30
C THR A 350 27.79 -2.33 -1.02
N LYS A 351 27.49 -1.54 0.02
CA LYS A 351 26.11 -1.19 0.34
C LYS A 351 25.49 -0.42 -0.83
N THR A 352 26.26 0.46 -1.46
CA THR A 352 25.82 1.21 -2.65
C THR A 352 25.42 0.29 -3.80
N GLU A 353 26.25 -0.69 -4.15
CA GLU A 353 25.98 -1.62 -5.27
C GLU A 353 24.71 -2.44 -5.04
N ILE A 354 24.45 -2.86 -3.80
CA ILE A 354 23.27 -3.67 -3.47
C ILE A 354 21.96 -2.89 -3.61
N TYR A 355 22.00 -1.58 -3.37
CA TYR A 355 20.81 -0.73 -3.41
C TYR A 355 20.57 -0.14 -4.81
N ASP A 356 21.62 0.00 -5.64
CA ASP A 356 21.52 0.57 -6.99
C ASP A 356 20.92 -0.42 -8.01
N LEU A 357 19.61 -0.49 -8.07
CA LEU A 357 18.91 -1.33 -9.05
C LEU A 357 18.84 -0.76 -10.47
N SER A 358 19.40 0.42 -10.74
CA SER A 358 19.50 0.91 -12.12
C SER A 358 20.71 0.27 -12.80
N ASP A 359 21.85 0.23 -12.11
CA ASP A 359 23.09 -0.33 -12.63
C ASP A 359 23.28 -1.82 -12.27
N HIS A 360 22.84 -2.25 -11.08
CA HIS A 360 23.16 -3.57 -10.51
C HIS A 360 21.94 -4.50 -10.34
N CYS A 361 20.81 -4.23 -10.99
CA CYS A 361 19.61 -5.08 -10.92
C CYS A 361 19.89 -6.58 -11.15
N HIS A 362 20.71 -6.90 -12.15
CA HIS A 362 20.97 -8.29 -12.55
C HIS A 362 22.06 -8.98 -11.73
N ASP A 363 22.69 -8.25 -10.81
CA ASP A 363 23.59 -8.82 -9.79
C ASP A 363 22.78 -9.36 -8.59
N ALA A 364 21.49 -9.02 -8.49
CA ALA A 364 20.59 -9.53 -7.47
C ALA A 364 20.45 -11.06 -7.49
N ASN A 365 20.35 -11.67 -6.30
CA ASN A 365 20.15 -13.11 -6.14
C ASN A 365 18.84 -13.63 -6.76
N LEU A 366 17.81 -12.78 -6.80
CA LEU A 366 16.53 -13.10 -7.40
C LEU A 366 15.95 -11.85 -8.05
N TYR A 367 15.40 -12.00 -9.25
CA TYR A 367 14.57 -10.98 -9.88
C TYR A 367 13.39 -11.64 -10.59
N ILE A 368 12.23 -11.00 -10.52
CA ILE A 368 10.98 -11.49 -11.11
C ILE A 368 10.58 -10.58 -12.26
N LYS A 369 10.36 -11.18 -13.43
CA LYS A 369 9.93 -10.46 -14.62
C LYS A 369 8.45 -10.07 -14.55
N PRO A 370 8.07 -8.87 -15.01
CA PRO A 370 6.67 -8.50 -15.17
C PRO A 370 5.94 -9.45 -16.12
N GLU A 371 4.72 -9.83 -15.76
CA GLU A 371 3.83 -10.63 -16.62
C GLU A 371 2.39 -10.31 -16.23
N LYS A 372 1.57 -9.91 -17.20
CA LYS A 372 0.24 -9.38 -16.95
C LYS A 372 -0.63 -10.36 -16.16
N GLY A 373 -1.20 -9.87 -15.07
CA GLY A 373 -2.08 -10.62 -14.17
C GLY A 373 -1.38 -11.54 -13.17
N LYS A 374 -0.05 -11.64 -13.24
CA LYS A 374 0.77 -12.31 -12.23
C LYS A 374 0.90 -11.43 -10.99
N ALA A 375 0.87 -12.06 -9.82
CA ALA A 375 1.22 -11.42 -8.57
C ALA A 375 2.48 -12.03 -7.98
N ILE A 376 3.18 -11.27 -7.14
CA ILE A 376 4.15 -11.80 -6.18
C ILE A 376 3.75 -11.37 -4.78
N MET A 377 4.07 -12.20 -3.80
CA MET A 377 3.78 -11.95 -2.39
C MET A 377 4.99 -12.31 -1.55
N TRP A 378 5.37 -11.44 -0.61
CA TRP A 378 6.41 -11.73 0.37
C TRP A 378 6.06 -11.14 1.73
N TYR A 379 6.71 -11.65 2.77
CA TYR A 379 6.55 -11.20 4.14
C TYR A 379 7.69 -10.23 4.51
N ASN A 380 7.34 -9.02 4.93
CA ASN A 380 8.32 -8.02 5.37
C ASN A 380 8.76 -8.25 6.81
N HIS A 381 7.97 -8.96 7.61
CA HIS A 381 8.28 -9.28 9.00
C HIS A 381 8.22 -10.78 9.25
N TYR A 382 9.02 -11.26 10.19
CA TYR A 382 8.84 -12.59 10.77
C TYR A 382 7.60 -12.62 11.67
N ILE A 383 7.09 -13.81 11.95
CA ILE A 383 6.14 -14.03 13.05
C ILE A 383 6.94 -14.39 14.30
N ASN A 384 6.67 -13.70 15.41
CA ASN A 384 7.23 -14.06 16.70
C ASN A 384 6.61 -15.40 17.17
N GLU A 385 7.43 -16.44 17.29
CA GLU A 385 6.97 -17.80 17.63
C GLU A 385 6.29 -17.91 19.00
N THR A 386 6.60 -17.01 19.94
CA THR A 386 6.03 -17.03 21.28
C THR A 386 4.64 -16.39 21.32
N THR A 387 4.45 -15.28 20.59
CA THR A 387 3.20 -14.52 20.61
C THR A 387 2.26 -14.89 19.46
N GLY A 388 2.79 -15.49 18.39
CA GLY A 388 2.08 -15.69 17.12
C GLY A 388 1.73 -14.37 16.41
N TRP A 389 2.42 -13.28 16.75
CA TRP A 389 2.16 -11.92 16.24
C TRP A 389 3.35 -11.38 15.45
N LEU A 390 3.28 -10.11 15.02
CA LEU A 390 4.34 -9.45 14.26
C LEU A 390 5.68 -9.51 15.02
N GLY A 391 6.73 -9.92 14.33
CA GLY A 391 8.11 -9.98 14.81
C GLY A 391 9.02 -9.02 14.04
N ASP A 392 10.32 -9.24 14.16
CA ASP A 392 11.33 -8.35 13.59
C ASP A 392 11.22 -8.23 12.06
N LEU A 393 11.72 -7.12 11.53
CA LEU A 393 11.83 -6.90 10.09
C LEU A 393 12.67 -8.02 9.46
N ASN A 394 12.17 -8.61 8.38
CA ASN A 394 12.90 -9.56 7.59
C ASN A 394 13.82 -8.80 6.63
N LEU A 395 15.10 -8.68 6.98
CA LEU A 395 16.11 -7.98 6.17
C LEU A 395 16.28 -8.57 4.77
N PHE A 396 15.88 -9.83 4.53
CA PHE A 396 15.92 -10.39 3.18
C PHE A 396 14.82 -9.82 2.27
N SER A 397 13.81 -9.15 2.83
CA SER A 397 12.76 -8.45 2.07
C SER A 397 13.23 -7.18 1.35
N LEU A 398 14.53 -6.85 1.44
CA LEU A 398 15.13 -5.79 0.64
C LEU A 398 14.85 -6.07 -0.85
N HIS A 399 14.19 -5.11 -1.50
CA HIS A 399 13.74 -5.27 -2.87
C HIS A 399 13.59 -3.92 -3.56
N GLY A 400 13.43 -3.93 -4.88
CA GLY A 400 13.05 -2.72 -5.61
C GLY A 400 12.74 -2.99 -7.08
N GLY A 401 12.48 -1.91 -7.81
CA GLY A 401 12.15 -1.94 -9.23
C GLY A 401 13.36 -1.60 -10.08
N CYS A 402 13.80 -2.54 -10.89
CA CYS A 402 14.86 -2.31 -11.87
C CYS A 402 14.44 -1.25 -12.90
N GLU A 403 15.42 -0.62 -13.53
CA GLU A 403 15.16 0.38 -14.56
C GLU A 403 14.33 -0.17 -15.72
N VAL A 404 13.32 0.59 -16.13
CA VAL A 404 12.55 0.31 -17.34
C VAL A 404 13.33 0.79 -18.56
N LEU A 405 13.72 -0.15 -19.43
CA LEU A 405 14.52 0.18 -20.62
C LEU A 405 13.64 0.58 -21.81
N GLN A 406 12.52 -0.11 -22.01
CA GLN A 406 11.56 0.16 -23.10
C GLN A 406 10.14 -0.22 -22.65
N GLY A 407 9.13 0.46 -23.21
CA GLY A 407 7.72 0.23 -22.87
C GLY A 407 7.29 1.02 -21.63
N THR A 408 6.32 0.50 -20.89
CA THR A 408 5.87 1.09 -19.63
C THR A 408 5.52 -0.03 -18.66
N LYS A 409 6.08 -0.01 -17.45
CA LYS A 409 5.70 -0.96 -16.40
C LYS A 409 4.53 -0.40 -15.61
N TRP A 410 3.47 -1.19 -15.51
CA TRP A 410 2.35 -0.94 -14.61
C TRP A 410 2.29 -2.03 -13.53
N ILE A 411 2.25 -1.59 -12.28
CA ILE A 411 2.06 -2.47 -11.14
C ILE A 411 0.98 -1.92 -10.21
N ALA A 412 0.46 -2.77 -9.34
CA ALA A 412 -0.25 -2.33 -8.15
C ALA A 412 0.32 -3.00 -6.89
N ASN A 413 0.47 -2.25 -5.81
CA ASN A 413 0.92 -2.73 -4.51
C ASN A 413 -0.27 -2.77 -3.55
N ASN A 414 -0.44 -3.91 -2.87
CA ASN A 414 -1.36 -4.06 -1.75
C ASN A 414 -0.55 -4.44 -0.51
N TRP A 415 -0.47 -3.50 0.42
CA TRP A 415 0.25 -3.66 1.67
C TRP A 415 -0.70 -4.05 2.78
N ILE A 416 -0.42 -5.17 3.44
CA ILE A 416 -1.25 -5.65 4.55
C ILE A 416 -0.68 -5.08 5.85
N TRP A 417 -1.45 -4.17 6.43
CA TRP A 417 -1.08 -3.43 7.62
C TRP A 417 -1.39 -4.22 8.89
N VAL A 418 -0.41 -4.33 9.77
CA VAL A 418 -0.55 -4.96 11.09
C VAL A 418 0.29 -4.19 12.09
N ASP A 419 -0.34 -3.65 13.13
CA ASP A 419 0.35 -3.03 14.26
C ASP A 419 1.16 -4.08 15.04
N ASP A 420 2.38 -3.74 15.43
CA ASP A 420 3.25 -4.61 16.24
C ASP A 420 2.67 -4.86 17.64
N SER A 421 1.88 -3.92 18.17
CA SER A 421 1.06 -4.13 19.35
C SER A 421 -0.25 -4.81 18.97
N TYR A 422 -0.39 -6.05 19.40
CA TYR A 422 -1.64 -6.80 19.34
C TYR A 422 -2.81 -6.03 19.96
N GLU A 423 -2.57 -5.37 21.09
CA GLU A 423 -3.58 -4.61 21.83
C GLU A 423 -4.06 -3.39 21.01
N ARG A 424 -3.13 -2.65 20.38
CA ARG A 424 -3.49 -1.53 19.50
C ARG A 424 -4.24 -2.01 18.26
N GLN A 425 -3.77 -3.07 17.58
CA GLN A 425 -4.46 -3.66 16.42
C GLN A 425 -5.90 -4.06 16.79
N THR A 426 -6.07 -4.80 17.88
CA THR A 426 -7.40 -5.30 18.26
C THR A 426 -8.32 -4.17 18.72
N GLN A 427 -7.78 -3.14 19.37
CA GLN A 427 -8.54 -1.94 19.71
C GLN A 427 -8.99 -1.19 18.45
N PHE A 428 -8.11 -1.00 17.48
CA PHE A 428 -8.42 -0.39 16.18
C PHE A 428 -9.56 -1.14 15.48
N LEU A 429 -9.44 -2.46 15.31
CA LEU A 429 -10.46 -3.27 14.64
C LEU A 429 -11.81 -3.25 15.38
N ARG A 430 -11.81 -3.23 16.71
CA ARG A 430 -13.05 -3.09 17.51
C ARG A 430 -13.70 -1.72 17.31
N ASN A 431 -12.91 -0.65 17.27
CA ASN A 431 -13.41 0.70 17.06
C ASN A 431 -14.04 0.86 15.67
N VAL A 432 -13.39 0.29 14.65
CA VAL A 432 -13.91 0.19 13.29
C VAL A 432 -15.25 -0.55 13.28
N GLN A 433 -15.31 -1.76 13.84
CA GLN A 433 -16.54 -2.56 13.86
C GLN A 433 -17.70 -1.84 14.57
N ARG A 434 -17.41 -1.14 15.67
CA ARG A 434 -18.39 -0.33 16.39
C ARG A 434 -18.93 0.79 15.51
N THR A 435 -18.06 1.51 14.81
CA THR A 435 -18.42 2.63 13.94
C THR A 435 -19.31 2.17 12.78
N LEU A 436 -18.95 1.07 12.11
CA LEU A 436 -19.78 0.47 11.05
C LEU A 436 -21.17 0.08 11.56
N SER A 437 -21.24 -0.53 12.75
CA SER A 437 -22.51 -0.95 13.35
C SER A 437 -23.41 0.24 13.71
N GLU A 438 -22.82 1.36 14.14
CA GLU A 438 -23.53 2.60 14.45
C GLU A 438 -24.06 3.28 13.17
N GLU A 439 -23.28 3.28 12.09
CA GLU A 439 -23.72 3.79 10.79
C GLU A 439 -24.87 2.98 10.19
N GLU A 440 -24.80 1.64 10.25
CA GLU A 440 -25.86 0.76 9.78
C GLU A 440 -27.16 0.98 10.57
N GLN A 441 -27.07 1.09 11.90
CA GLN A 441 -28.24 1.40 12.73
C GLN A 441 -28.83 2.77 12.42
N THR A 442 -27.97 3.76 12.14
CA THR A 442 -28.41 5.11 11.75
C THR A 442 -29.10 5.09 10.39
N LYS A 443 -28.52 4.43 9.37
CA LYS A 443 -29.12 4.25 8.03
C LYS A 443 -30.46 3.52 8.12
N ALA A 444 -30.54 2.43 8.89
CA ALA A 444 -31.79 1.69 9.10
C ALA A 444 -32.86 2.54 9.82
N SER A 445 -32.47 3.40 10.77
CA SER A 445 -33.37 4.30 11.48
C SER A 445 -33.91 5.42 10.58
N VAL A 446 -33.07 5.95 9.67
CA VAL A 446 -33.46 6.94 8.67
C VAL A 446 -34.40 6.30 7.62
N GLU A 447 -34.09 5.10 7.14
CA GLU A 447 -34.97 4.36 6.21
C GLU A 447 -36.33 3.99 6.82
N LEU A 448 -36.39 3.66 8.12
CA LEU A 448 -37.65 3.45 8.83
C LEU A 448 -38.47 4.74 9.03
N SER A 449 -37.82 5.92 8.99
CA SER A 449 -38.47 7.22 9.19
C SER A 449 -39.04 7.83 7.90
N LEU A 450 -38.68 7.29 6.73
CA LEU A 450 -39.25 7.67 5.44
C LEU A 450 -40.66 7.03 5.29
N PRO A 451 -41.74 7.82 5.13
CA PRO A 451 -43.07 7.26 5.05
C PRO A 451 -43.23 6.41 3.78
N GLN A 452 -43.48 5.11 3.95
CA GLN A 452 -43.91 4.21 2.88
C GLN A 452 -45.27 4.67 2.32
N ARG A 453 -45.25 5.53 1.30
CA ARG A 453 -46.37 5.70 0.38
C ARG A 453 -46.01 5.14 -0.98
N VAL A 454 -46.72 4.08 -1.33
CA VAL A 454 -46.82 3.48 -2.66
C VAL A 454 -46.98 4.55 -3.73
N ALA A 455 -46.15 4.51 -4.78
CA ALA A 455 -46.56 4.95 -6.11
C ALA A 455 -45.74 4.25 -7.20
N SER A 456 -46.46 3.54 -8.07
CA SER A 456 -45.98 2.95 -9.32
C SER A 456 -45.23 3.96 -10.19
N LYS A 457 -44.22 3.49 -10.93
CA LYS A 457 -43.34 4.19 -11.88
C LYS A 457 -44.02 5.00 -13.01
N THR A 458 -45.32 5.25 -12.98
CA THR A 458 -46.07 5.97 -14.02
C THR A 458 -46.55 7.37 -13.64
N ASP A 459 -46.55 7.76 -12.36
CA ASP A 459 -47.10 9.08 -11.96
C ASP A 459 -46.07 10.22 -11.88
N LEU A 460 -44.78 9.92 -11.67
CA LEU A 460 -43.72 10.93 -11.57
C LEU A 460 -43.50 11.74 -12.87
N LEU A 461 -43.74 11.13 -14.03
CA LEU A 461 -43.64 11.84 -15.30
C LEU A 461 -44.83 12.79 -15.52
N SER A 462 -46.00 12.51 -14.95
CA SER A 462 -47.18 13.38 -15.13
C SER A 462 -47.11 14.66 -14.29
N GLU A 463 -46.50 14.62 -13.10
CA GLU A 463 -46.27 15.80 -12.27
C GLU A 463 -45.08 16.65 -12.74
N LEU A 464 -44.02 16.04 -13.29
CA LEU A 464 -42.91 16.80 -13.90
C LEU A 464 -43.36 17.60 -15.15
N PHE A 465 -44.35 17.10 -15.90
CA PHE A 465 -44.91 17.82 -17.06
C PHE A 465 -45.95 18.90 -16.69
N SER A 466 -46.49 18.93 -15.47
CA SER A 466 -47.40 20.00 -15.02
C SER A 466 -46.64 21.23 -14.50
N VAL A 467 -45.43 21.03 -13.95
CA VAL A 467 -44.55 22.11 -13.48
C VAL A 467 -43.92 22.91 -14.65
N PHE A 468 -43.73 22.29 -15.81
CA PHE A 468 -43.20 22.96 -17.01
C PHE A 468 -44.26 23.67 -17.89
N ARG A 469 -45.56 23.63 -17.51
CA ARG A 469 -46.65 24.27 -18.27
C ARG A 469 -47.36 25.41 -17.52
N ALA A 470 -46.68 26.03 -16.56
CA ALA A 470 -47.17 27.21 -15.84
C ALA A 470 -46.14 28.37 -15.81
N LYS A 471 -45.39 28.53 -16.90
CA LYS A 471 -44.56 29.74 -17.18
C LYS A 471 -44.65 30.13 -18.67
N THR A 472 -45.88 30.25 -19.17
CA THR A 472 -46.22 31.04 -20.37
C THR A 472 -47.72 31.27 -20.31
N ASP A 473 -48.16 32.23 -19.47
CA ASP A 473 -49.34 33.06 -19.69
C ASP A 473 -49.52 33.98 -18.47
N THR A 474 -49.76 35.27 -18.73
CA THR A 474 -49.93 36.43 -17.81
C THR A 474 -48.73 37.36 -17.60
N CYS A 475 -48.22 37.95 -18.70
CA CYS A 475 -48.02 39.41 -18.72
C CYS A 475 -49.36 40.05 -19.07
N SER A 476 -49.99 40.72 -18.10
CA SER A 476 -51.13 41.61 -18.33
C SER A 476 -50.65 42.93 -18.93
N SER A 477 -51.30 43.34 -20.01
CA SER A 477 -51.20 44.65 -20.62
C SER A 477 -51.85 45.77 -19.78
N GLY A 478 -51.22 46.95 -19.83
CA GLY A 478 -51.82 48.29 -19.62
C GLY A 478 -51.41 48.95 -18.30
N ASP A 479 -51.04 50.23 -18.22
CA ASP A 479 -50.88 51.34 -19.16
C ASP A 479 -50.20 52.51 -18.37
N GLU A 480 -49.70 53.51 -19.09
CA GLU A 480 -49.39 54.90 -18.69
C GLU A 480 -48.02 55.29 -18.05
N LEU A 481 -47.40 56.25 -18.78
CA LEU A 481 -46.30 57.21 -18.50
C LEU A 481 -44.85 56.74 -18.58
#